data_AF-A0A967C007-F1
#
_entry.id   AF-A0A967C007-F1
#
_cell.length_a   1.000
_cell.length_b   1.000
_cell.length_c   1.000
_cell.angle_alpha   90.00
_cell.angle_beta   90.00
_cell.angle_gamma   90.00
#
_symmetry.space_group_name_H-M   'P 1'
#
loop_
_entity.id
_entity.type
_entity.pdbx_description
1 polymer ?
#
loop_
_entity_poly.entity_id
_entity_poly.type
_entity_poly.pdbx_seq_one_letter_code
_entity_poly.pdbx_strand_id
1 'polypeptide(L)' 'MDRTGTANGARTPTTRQREAVVLVYGYGMSHLEAATLLGVKRSTIQNRVERGLAKLRTELGMHDHA' A
#
# COMPACT_ATOMS: atom_id res chain seq x y z
N MET A 1 26.67 16.72 -15.77
CA MET A 1 25.23 16.55 -16.08
C MET A 1 24.82 15.18 -15.56
N ASP A 2 24.55 15.09 -14.26
CA ASP A 2 24.03 13.85 -13.67
C ASP A 2 22.50 13.98 -13.57
N ARG A 3 21.81 13.16 -14.36
CA ARG A 3 20.35 13.09 -14.46
C ARG A 3 19.83 12.03 -13.49
N THR A 4 19.74 12.34 -12.20
CA THR A 4 18.89 11.59 -11.28
C THR A 4 18.07 12.56 -10.44
N GLY A 5 16.97 13.03 -11.03
CA GLY A 5 15.86 13.59 -10.29
C GLY A 5 15.29 12.52 -9.36
N THR A 6 15.79 12.49 -8.12
CA THR A 6 15.17 11.68 -7.07
C THR A 6 13.94 12.44 -6.58
N ALA A 7 12.84 12.31 -7.32
CA ALA A 7 11.53 12.47 -6.71
C ALA A 7 11.42 11.34 -5.66
N ASN A 8 11.88 11.61 -4.44
CA ASN A 8 11.77 10.71 -3.30
C ASN A 8 10.28 10.65 -2.91
N GLY A 9 9.50 9.92 -3.72
CA GLY A 9 8.07 9.76 -3.55
C GLY A 9 7.80 8.88 -2.34
N ALA A 10 7.66 9.51 -1.17
CA ALA A 10 7.19 8.96 0.11
C ALA A 10 7.30 7.42 0.24
N ARG A 11 8.44 6.95 0.76
CA ARG A 11 8.68 5.53 1.12
C ARG A 11 7.61 4.97 2.06
N THR A 12 7.01 5.83 2.87
CA THR A 12 5.99 5.44 3.84
C THR A 12 4.60 5.38 3.20
N PRO A 13 3.78 4.35 3.51
CA PRO A 13 2.38 4.30 3.13
C PRO A 13 1.60 5.48 3.70
N THR A 14 0.65 6.00 2.95
CA THR A 14 -0.31 6.98 3.49
C THR A 14 -1.23 6.30 4.52
N THR A 15 -1.88 7.08 5.39
CA THR A 15 -2.83 6.55 6.38
C THR A 15 -3.87 5.62 5.75
N ARG A 16 -4.43 6.01 4.60
CA ARG A 16 -5.42 5.21 3.86
C ARG A 16 -4.86 3.92 3.27
N GLN A 17 -3.58 3.91 2.86
CA GLN A 17 -2.90 2.71 2.37
C GLN A 17 -2.59 1.76 3.52
N ARG A 18 -2.09 2.29 4.65
CA ARG A 18 -1.81 1.53 5.86
C ARG A 18 -3.08 0.90 6.44
N GLU A 19 -4.16 1.67 6.56
CA GLU A 19 -5.45 1.20 7.04
C GLU A 19 -5.97 0.02 6.20
N ALA A 20 -5.96 0.14 4.87
CA ALA A 20 -6.39 -0.94 3.99
C ALA A 20 -5.53 -2.21 4.13
N VAL A 21 -4.20 -2.07 4.28
CA VAL A 21 -3.30 -3.19 4.52
C VAL A 21 -3.59 -3.87 5.86
N VAL A 22 -3.82 -3.10 6.92
CA VAL A 22 -4.12 -3.64 8.26
C VAL A 22 -5.47 -4.36 8.27
N LEU A 23 -6.51 -3.83 7.63
CA LEU A 23 -7.80 -4.51 7.54
C LEU A 23 -7.69 -5.85 6.80
N VAL A 24 -6.98 -5.89 5.68
CA VAL A 24 -6.89 -7.11 4.87
C VAL A 24 -5.93 -8.14 5.46
N TYR A 25 -4.72 -7.73 5.85
CA TYR A 25 -3.69 -8.67 6.33
C TYR A 25 -3.61 -8.78 7.84
N GLY A 26 -3.90 -7.71 8.58
CA GLY A 26 -3.89 -7.71 10.05
C GLY A 26 -5.15 -8.31 10.64
N TYR A 27 -6.32 -7.98 10.08
CA TYR A 27 -7.62 -8.51 10.52
C TYR A 27 -8.17 -9.63 9.64
N GLY A 28 -7.49 -9.98 8.53
CA GLY A 28 -7.90 -11.07 7.65
C GLY A 28 -9.17 -10.80 6.82
N MET A 29 -9.61 -9.54 6.73
CA MET A 29 -10.81 -9.20 5.96
C MET A 29 -10.58 -9.40 4.46
N SER A 30 -11.63 -9.79 3.75
CA SER A 30 -11.63 -9.70 2.30
C SER A 30 -11.60 -8.24 1.84
N HIS A 31 -11.14 -8.03 0.59
CA HIS A 31 -11.17 -6.70 -0.04
C HIS A 31 -12.59 -6.13 -0.13
N LEU A 32 -13.62 -6.97 -0.17
CA LEU A 32 -15.01 -6.55 -0.22
C LEU A 32 -15.48 -6.09 1.16
N GLU A 33 -15.22 -6.85 2.22
CA GLU A 33 -15.59 -6.48 3.59
C GLU A 33 -14.93 -5.18 4.03
N ALA A 34 -13.62 -5.04 3.77
CA ALA A 34 -12.90 -3.80 4.05
C ALA A 34 -13.44 -2.62 3.22
N ALA A 35 -13.93 -2.86 2.00
CA ALA A 35 -14.52 -1.82 1.16
C ALA A 35 -15.88 -1.37 1.70
N THR A 36 -16.71 -2.33 2.10
CA THR A 36 -18.00 -2.07 2.75
C THR A 36 -17.82 -1.30 4.05
N LEU A 37 -16.86 -1.71 4.89
CA LEU A 37 -16.55 -1.05 6.15
C LEU A 37 -16.11 0.42 5.95
N LEU A 38 -15.29 0.67 4.94
CA LEU A 38 -14.74 2.00 4.66
C LEU A 38 -15.61 2.85 3.73
N GLY A 39 -16.75 2.33 3.25
CA GLY A 39 -17.65 3.05 2.34
C GLY A 39 -17.03 3.38 0.98
N VAL A 40 -16.16 2.50 0.46
CA VAL A 40 -15.46 2.71 -0.83
C VAL A 40 -15.65 1.51 -1.77
N LYS A 41 -15.19 1.64 -3.02
CA LYS A 41 -15.23 0.53 -3.99
C LYS A 41 -14.17 -0.53 -3.63
N ARG A 42 -14.47 -1.81 -3.90
CA ARG A 42 -13.53 -2.93 -3.75
C ARG A 42 -12.20 -2.70 -4.49
N SER A 43 -12.25 -2.11 -5.69
CA SER A 43 -11.05 -1.73 -6.46
C SER A 43 -10.24 -0.61 -5.81
N THR A 44 -10.87 0.26 -5.00
CA THR A 44 -10.16 1.27 -4.21
C THR A 44 -9.36 0.61 -3.09
N ILE A 45 -9.92 -0.39 -2.41
CA ILE A 45 -9.19 -1.16 -1.40
C ILE A 45 -8.03 -1.90 -2.02
N GLN A 46 -8.26 -2.63 -3.12
CA GLN A 46 -7.21 -3.35 -3.84
C GLN A 46 -6.02 -2.42 -4.17
N ASN A 47 -6.29 -1.28 -4.81
CA ASN A 47 -5.26 -0.30 -5.16
C ASN A 47 -4.54 0.32 -3.94
N ARG A 48 -5.20 0.44 -2.78
CA ARG A 48 -4.60 0.94 -1.54
C ARG A 48 -3.69 -0.11 -0.93
N VAL A 49 -4.13 -1.37 -0.92
CA VAL A 49 -3.38 -2.51 -0.41
C VAL A 49 -2.11 -2.72 -1.23
N GLU A 50 -2.23 -2.83 -2.56
CA GLU A 50 -1.08 -3.06 -3.46
C GLU A 50 -0.03 -1.96 -3.31
N ARG A 51 -0.44 -0.69 -3.34
CA ARG A 51 0.48 0.45 -3.17
C ARG A 51 1.03 0.56 -1.75
N GLY A 52 0.25 0.21 -0.74
CA GLY A 52 0.68 0.17 0.65
C GLY A 52 1.76 -0.89 0.89
N LEU A 53 1.54 -2.10 0.38
CA LEU A 53 2.51 -3.19 0.46
C LEU A 53 3.80 -2.89 -0.32
N ALA A 54 3.69 -2.36 -1.54
CA ALA A 54 4.87 -1.99 -2.32
C ALA A 54 5.77 -0.99 -1.56
N LYS A 55 5.15 -0.01 -0.90
CA LYS A 55 5.85 0.96 -0.05
C LYS A 55 6.45 0.33 1.20
N LEU A 56 5.70 -0.51 1.91
CA LEU A 56 6.22 -1.24 3.08
C LEU A 56 7.41 -2.13 2.73
N ARG A 57 7.35 -2.84 1.60
CA ARG A 57 8.47 -3.68 1.12
C ARG A 57 9.70 -2.82 0.84
N THR A 58 9.51 -1.67 0.19
CA THR A 58 10.59 -0.71 -0.07
C THR A 58 11.19 -0.16 1.23
N GLU A 59 10.34 0.18 2.22
CA GLU A 59 10.75 0.70 3.52
C GLU A 59 11.54 -0.33 4.32
N LEU A 60 11.14 -1.60 4.27
CA LEU A 60 11.83 -2.72 4.91
C LEU A 60 13.10 -3.17 4.17
N GLY A 61 13.48 -2.50 3.07
CA GLY A 61 14.64 -2.90 2.26
C GLY A 61 14.46 -4.24 1.56
N MET A 62 13.23 -4.72 1.41
CA MET A 62 12.90 -5.88 0.59
C MET A 62 12.94 -5.47 -0.88
N HIS A 63 14.14 -5.34 -1.41
CA HIS A 63 14.38 -5.28 -2.84
C HIS A 63 14.28 -6.71 -3.37
N ASP A 64 13.36 -6.95 -4.30
CA ASP A 64 13.28 -8.23 -5.00
C ASP A 64 14.56 -8.37 -5.84
N HIS A 65 15.55 -9.07 -5.30
CA HIS A 65 16.70 -9.50 -6.07
C HIS A 65 16.25 -10.69 -6.92
N ALA A 66 15.88 -10.40 -8.17
CA ALA A 66 15.75 -11.39 -9.23
C ALA A 66 17.13 -11.77 -9.79
#